data_AF-A0A090DYR9-F1
#
_entry.id   AF-A0A090DYR9-F1
#
_cell.length_a   1.000
_cell.length_b   1.000
_cell.length_c   1.000
_cell.angle_alpha   90.00
_cell.angle_beta   90.00
_cell.angle_gamma   90.00
#
_symmetry.space_group_name_H-M   'P 1'
#
loop_
_entity.id
_entity.type
_entity.pdbx_description
1 polymer ?
#
loop_
_entity_poly.entity_id
_entity_poly.type
_entity_poly.pdbx_seq_one_letter_code
_entity_poly.pdbx_strand_id
1 'polypeptide(L)'
;MSWSLNKAGRASKLAEVIKQSFADAGGAPGGSHEEAAKKQLGEVAETLCKSFGEDKVVRITAQGSAWNVGGNALQQHCEFKFETLGDFVD
;
A
#
# COMPACT_ATOMS: atom_id res chain seq x y z
N MET A 1 -4.14 -15.65 -5.78
CA MET A 1 -2.80 -15.03 -5.69
C MET A 1 -2.85 -13.99 -4.59
N SER A 2 -1.71 -13.64 -3.99
CA SER A 2 -1.67 -12.69 -2.86
C SER A 2 -0.49 -11.75 -3.00
N TRP A 3 -0.70 -10.49 -2.63
CA TRP A 3 0.32 -9.45 -2.54
C TRP A 3 0.39 -8.91 -1.13
N SER A 4 1.57 -8.44 -0.72
CA SER A 4 1.75 -7.76 0.57
C SER A 4 2.85 -6.72 0.49
N LEU A 5 2.77 -5.73 1.38
CA LEU A 5 3.70 -4.64 1.53
C LEU A 5 3.81 -4.29 3.01
N ASN A 6 5.02 -4.16 3.51
CA ASN A 6 5.30 -3.59 4.82
C ASN A 6 6.47 -2.61 4.68
N LYS A 7 6.20 -1.33 4.93
CA LYS A 7 7.19 -0.25 4.83
C LYS A 7 7.05 0.67 6.03
N ALA A 8 8.17 1.12 6.56
CA ALA A 8 8.22 2.13 7.60
C ALA A 8 9.29 3.17 7.26
N GLY A 9 9.07 4.42 7.69
CA GLY A 9 9.97 5.53 7.40
C GLY A 9 9.33 6.88 7.68
N ARG A 10 10.11 7.94 7.45
CA ARG A 10 9.61 9.32 7.51
C ARG A 10 8.55 9.54 6.43
N ALA A 11 7.45 10.20 6.79
CA ALA A 11 6.30 10.42 5.91
C ALA A 11 6.73 11.17 4.63
N SER A 12 7.61 12.16 4.74
CA SER A 12 8.18 12.90 3.61
C SER A 12 8.87 11.97 2.59
N LYS A 13 9.68 11.03 3.08
CA LYS A 13 10.41 10.07 2.24
C LYS A 13 9.54 8.94 1.71
N LEU A 14 8.59 8.46 2.51
CA LEU A 14 7.63 7.48 2.03
C LEU A 14 6.72 8.06 0.95
N ALA A 15 6.33 9.33 1.03
CA ALA A 15 5.55 9.98 -0.02
C ALA A 15 6.23 9.94 -1.40
N GLU A 16 7.57 9.96 -1.45
CA GLU A 16 8.34 9.90 -2.72
C GLU A 16 8.31 8.50 -3.36
N VAL A 17 8.17 7.42 -2.57
CA VAL A 17 8.43 6.04 -3.03
C VAL A 17 7.28 5.05 -2.83
N ILE A 18 6.29 5.38 -1.99
CA ILE A 18 5.28 4.40 -1.56
C ILE A 18 4.36 3.98 -2.70
N LYS A 19 3.98 4.91 -3.58
CA LYS A 19 3.17 4.61 -4.77
C LYS A 19 3.85 3.57 -5.67
N GLN A 20 5.15 3.76 -5.93
CA GLN A 20 5.93 2.81 -6.71
C GLN A 20 6.07 1.47 -5.97
N SER A 21 6.24 1.49 -4.65
CA SER A 21 6.31 0.27 -3.84
C SER A 21 5.05 -0.60 -3.94
N PHE A 22 3.85 0.02 -4.03
CA PHE A 22 2.61 -0.72 -4.31
C PHE A 22 2.56 -1.26 -5.74
N ALA A 23 3.05 -0.50 -6.73
CA ALA A 23 3.13 -0.97 -8.12
C ALA A 23 4.04 -2.21 -8.24
N ASP A 24 5.21 -2.16 -7.60
CA ASP A 24 6.24 -3.21 -7.64
C ASP A 24 5.90 -4.45 -6.81
N ALA A 25 4.96 -4.33 -5.85
CA ALA A 25 4.52 -5.47 -5.05
C ALA A 25 3.90 -6.57 -5.93
N GLY A 26 4.62 -7.68 -6.13
CA GLY A 26 4.13 -8.81 -6.92
C GLY A 26 2.88 -9.47 -6.31
N GLY A 27 2.23 -10.34 -7.08
CA GLY A 27 1.08 -11.14 -6.60
C GLY A 27 -0.29 -10.67 -7.07
N ALA A 28 -0.38 -9.52 -7.73
CA ALA A 28 -1.53 -9.11 -8.52
C ALA A 28 -1.23 -9.28 -10.02
N PRO A 29 -2.04 -10.01 -10.81
CA PRO A 29 -1.82 -10.18 -12.24
C PRO A 29 -1.83 -8.84 -13.00
N GLY A 30 -0.87 -8.66 -13.90
CA GLY A 30 -0.80 -7.46 -14.75
C GLY A 30 -2.07 -7.27 -15.57
N GLY A 31 -2.60 -6.04 -15.61
CA GLY A 31 -3.83 -5.68 -16.30
C GLY A 31 -5.12 -6.08 -15.59
N SER A 32 -5.05 -6.68 -14.39
CA SER A 32 -6.24 -7.06 -13.63
C SER A 32 -6.82 -5.90 -12.81
N HIS A 33 -8.11 -6.02 -12.47
CA HIS A 33 -8.76 -5.09 -11.52
C HIS A 33 -8.10 -5.11 -10.13
N GLU A 34 -7.53 -6.26 -9.72
CA GLU A 34 -6.77 -6.38 -8.47
C GLU A 34 -5.48 -5.53 -8.51
N GLU A 35 -4.76 -5.54 -9.64
CA GLU A 35 -3.59 -4.69 -9.82
C GLU A 35 -3.97 -3.20 -9.80
N ALA A 36 -5.09 -2.83 -10.43
CA ALA A 36 -5.59 -1.46 -10.41
C ALA A 36 -5.96 -1.00 -8.99
N ALA A 37 -6.67 -1.83 -8.22
CA ALA A 37 -7.03 -1.54 -6.83
C ALA A 37 -5.79 -1.40 -5.93
N LYS A 38 -4.80 -2.31 -6.09
CA LYS A 38 -3.51 -2.23 -5.41
C LYS A 38 -2.78 -0.91 -5.71
N LYS A 39 -2.77 -0.47 -6.97
CA LYS A 39 -2.17 0.82 -7.38
C LYS A 39 -2.89 2.02 -6.75
N GLN A 40 -4.22 1.99 -6.68
CA GLN A 40 -5.01 3.03 -6.00
C GLN A 40 -4.72 3.12 -4.50
N LEU A 41 -4.51 1.99 -3.81
CA LEU A 41 -4.06 2.01 -2.42
C LEU A 41 -2.69 2.68 -2.26
N GLY A 42 -1.81 2.54 -3.25
CA GLY A 42 -0.55 3.28 -3.31
C GLY A 42 -0.73 4.79 -3.38
N GLU A 43 -1.75 5.27 -4.11
CA GLU A 43 -2.10 6.69 -4.18
C GLU A 43 -2.66 7.19 -2.84
N VAL A 44 -3.55 6.41 -2.20
CA VAL A 44 -4.07 6.73 -0.87
C VAL A 44 -2.94 6.82 0.16
N ALA A 45 -2.01 5.86 0.14
CA ALA A 45 -0.85 5.83 1.03
C ALA A 45 0.05 7.08 0.84
N GLU A 46 0.31 7.46 -0.42
CA GLU A 46 1.06 8.67 -0.76
C GLU A 46 0.35 9.94 -0.25
N THR A 47 -0.96 10.06 -0.48
CA THR A 47 -1.75 11.20 0.01
C THR A 47 -1.72 11.29 1.54
N LEU A 48 -1.87 10.16 2.25
CA LEU A 48 -1.79 10.13 3.71
C LEU A 48 -0.41 10.57 4.21
N CYS A 49 0.68 10.09 3.60
CA CYS A 49 2.02 10.56 3.92
C CYS A 49 2.20 12.07 3.70
N LYS A 50 1.69 12.62 2.59
CA LYS A 50 1.77 14.06 2.27
C LYS A 50 0.86 14.93 3.16
N SER A 51 -0.12 14.34 3.84
CA SER A 51 -1.09 15.09 4.65
C SER A 51 -0.54 15.53 6.01
N PHE A 52 0.62 15.01 6.43
CA PHE A 52 1.24 15.43 7.67
C PHE A 52 1.84 16.84 7.57
N GLY A 53 1.55 17.68 8.58
CA GLY A 53 2.19 19.00 8.72
C GLY A 53 3.64 18.96 9.25
N GLU A 54 4.02 17.85 9.90
CA GLU A 54 5.37 17.60 10.43
C GLU A 54 5.87 16.24 9.92
N ASP A 55 7.19 16.06 9.78
CA ASP A 55 7.73 14.84 9.20
C ASP A 55 7.77 13.65 10.18
N LYS A 56 6.58 13.06 10.43
CA LYS A 56 6.37 11.92 11.31
C LYS A 56 6.94 10.63 10.75
N VAL A 57 7.29 9.69 11.64
CA VAL A 57 7.58 8.31 11.23
C VAL A 57 6.30 7.49 11.22
N VAL A 58 6.05 6.82 10.11
CA VAL A 58 4.84 6.02 9.88
C VAL A 58 5.21 4.61 9.42
N ARG A 59 4.28 3.68 9.61
CA ARG A 59 4.31 2.32 9.08
C ARG A 59 3.07 2.07 8.24
N ILE A 60 3.28 1.50 7.08
CA ILE A 60 2.26 1.14 6.11
C ILE A 60 2.35 -0.37 5.93
N THR A 61 1.30 -1.08 6.34
CA THR A 61 1.13 -2.50 6.10
C THR A 61 -0.08 -2.68 5.22
N ALA A 62 0.09 -3.36 4.10
CA ALA A 62 -1.01 -3.64 3.19
C ALA A 62 -0.88 -5.06 2.65
N GLN A 63 -2.00 -5.74 2.47
CA GLN A 63 -2.04 -7.05 1.84
C GLN A 63 -3.36 -7.23 1.10
N GLY A 64 -3.32 -8.06 0.08
CA GLY A 64 -4.52 -8.44 -0.64
C GLY A 64 -4.39 -9.83 -1.23
N SER A 65 -5.52 -10.48 -1.39
CA SER A 65 -5.61 -11.76 -2.07
C SER A 65 -6.96 -11.93 -2.75
N ALA A 66 -6.94 -12.55 -3.92
CA ALA A 66 -8.15 -12.98 -4.61
C ALA A 66 -8.10 -14.46 -4.97
N TRP A 67 -9.23 -15.14 -4.80
CA TRP A 67 -9.50 -16.42 -5.41
C TRP A 67 -10.38 -16.21 -6.65
N ASN A 68 -9.79 -16.45 -7.82
CA ASN A 68 -10.44 -16.20 -9.10
C ASN A 68 -10.93 -17.52 -9.74
N VAL A 69 -12.16 -17.51 -10.25
CA VAL A 69 -12.77 -18.61 -11.03
C VAL A 69 -13.36 -18.01 -12.30
N GLY A 70 -12.94 -18.50 -13.47
CA GLY A 70 -13.44 -18.01 -14.76
C GLY A 70 -13.13 -16.53 -15.03
N GLY A 71 -12.03 -16.00 -14.48
CA GLY A 71 -11.63 -14.60 -14.66
C GLY A 71 -12.30 -13.61 -13.71
N ASN A 72 -13.28 -14.05 -12.91
CA ASN A 72 -13.93 -13.24 -11.88
C ASN A 72 -13.44 -13.66 -10.48
N ALA A 73 -13.35 -12.70 -9.57
CA ALA A 73 -13.03 -13.01 -8.19
C ALA A 73 -14.26 -13.58 -7.47
N LEU A 74 -14.13 -14.81 -6.98
CA LEU A 74 -15.15 -15.47 -6.16
C LEU A 74 -15.07 -15.01 -4.70
N GLN A 75 -13.85 -14.72 -4.24
CA GLN A 75 -13.59 -14.19 -2.92
C GLN A 75 -12.38 -13.25 -3.00
N GLN A 76 -12.46 -12.15 -2.25
CA GLN A 76 -11.37 -11.20 -2.11
C GLN A 76 -11.19 -10.82 -0.64
N HIS A 77 -9.94 -10.56 -0.29
CA HIS A 77 -9.55 -9.98 0.98
C HIS A 77 -8.54 -8.88 0.70
N CYS A 78 -8.69 -7.74 1.37
CA CYS A 78 -7.74 -6.65 1.33
C CYS A 78 -7.67 -6.01 2.72
N GLU A 79 -6.46 -5.76 3.19
CA GLU A 79 -6.19 -5.05 4.42
C GLU A 79 -5.20 -3.92 4.11
N PHE A 80 -5.48 -2.75 4.68
CA PHE A 80 -4.60 -1.59 4.63
C PHE A 80 -4.55 -0.97 6.01
N LYS A 81 -3.34 -0.83 6.53
CA LYS A 81 -3.06 -0.27 7.85
C LYS A 81 -2.01 0.81 7.71
N PHE A 82 -2.35 2.00 8.18
CA PHE A 82 -1.47 3.16 8.26
C PHE A 82 -1.34 3.56 9.72
N GLU A 83 -0.13 3.50 10.26
CA GLU A 83 0.14 3.77 11.68
C GLU A 83 1.21 4.83 11.83
N THR A 84 0.96 5.83 12.68
CA THR A 84 1.98 6.77 13.12
C THR A 84 2.75 6.13 14.28
N LEU A 85 4.07 5.99 14.12
CA LEU A 85 4.96 5.45 15.16
C LEU A 85 5.48 6.54 16.11
N GLY A 86 5.47 7.80 15.67
CA GLY A 86 5.87 8.97 16.47
C GLY A 86 6.91 9.84 15.75
N ASP A 87 7.52 10.75 16.51
CA ASP A 87 8.70 11.50 16.11
C ASP A 87 9.92 10.73 16.58
N PHE A 88 10.74 10.20 15.66
CA PHE A 88 12.09 9.81 16.07
C PHE A 88 12.84 11.12 16.34
N VAL A 89 13.09 11.38 17.62
CA VAL A 89 13.99 12.44 18.08
C VAL A 89 15.36 12.14 17.48
N ASP A 90 15.97 13.17 16.88
CA ASP A 90 17.23 13.09 16.12
C ASP A 90 18.38 12.39 16.87
#